data_AF-A0A8S9V0Q1-F1
#
_entry.id   AF-A0A8S9V0Q1-F1
#
_cell.length_a   1.000
_cell.length_b   1.000
_cell.length_c   1.000
_cell.angle_alpha   90.00
_cell.angle_beta   90.00
_cell.angle_gamma   90.00
#
_symmetry.space_group_name_H-M   'P 1'
#
loop_
_entity.id
_entity.type
_entity.pdbx_description
1 polymer ?
#
loop_
_entity_poly.entity_id
_entity_poly.type
_entity_poly.pdbx_seq_one_letter_code
_entity_poly.pdbx_strand_id
1 'polypeptide(L)'
;MKRLLYQFGLTSCIAITTIDANASITSSNFQVPNVDNWVPSATTTFLRTSEDEDRAGLSVPAIEKLKTWFTSSNVKQQQLQTWLNEGKSAETVFTRMKLTNLGSFLLYDPQFSVWLKYVDDLNAKTYQKRTPAISILTTQYGDDALYTMFEHATMISRTKDLAKRLQTDQMEHWVAIRKDPAEVFNLFKLDEAGENILSSPKFTAWAKYVDDLNVDNPEDAKFMIPTLRQHYTDVDILQMAESAKSVEGTKTIASRLETEVIKLWLVDRKTPDKAMADLKLGTAGPLLENPLLNILSKYLDVYNAKFPQHKTTMIETFTRKIGDKKKSNLLAAAKSKDVTKDIARNLESAQLKMWLSNGKSIDDVFELLKLYQSEHNFLRNPLLNTWVAYMDAIVHNDPSKTSKLFSTVETKFDDKPLLQILEVAKKFPTLATAAVQMQTEKIRSIFASGMSPEKAFTVLGLDNVGDNLLSNPTFDGLRKCFQQEEPR
;
A
#
# COMPACT_ATOMS: atom_id res chain seq x y z
N MET A 1 21.48 19.87 -21.71
CA MET A 1 20.86 20.20 -23.00
C MET A 1 19.75 19.17 -23.26
N LYS A 2 18.49 19.64 -23.27
CA LYS A 2 17.24 18.97 -23.69
C LYS A 2 16.72 17.71 -22.96
N ARG A 3 15.66 17.97 -22.17
CA ARG A 3 14.47 17.14 -21.93
C ARG A 3 13.91 16.52 -23.22
N LEU A 4 13.34 15.31 -23.13
CA LEU A 4 12.12 14.82 -23.80
C LEU A 4 11.84 13.40 -23.24
N LEU A 5 10.95 13.28 -22.25
CA LEU A 5 9.55 12.86 -22.40
C LEU A 5 9.38 11.37 -22.71
N TYR A 6 9.07 10.60 -21.65
CA TYR A 6 7.93 9.69 -21.70
C TYR A 6 7.15 9.84 -20.39
N GLN A 7 6.29 10.86 -20.34
CA GLN A 7 5.09 10.79 -19.52
C GLN A 7 4.18 9.77 -20.20
N PHE A 8 4.21 8.52 -19.76
CA PHE A 8 2.99 7.72 -19.86
C PHE A 8 2.01 8.32 -18.86
N GLY A 9 1.14 9.20 -19.37
CA GLY A 9 -0.10 9.54 -18.70
C GLY A 9 -0.97 8.29 -18.64
N LEU A 10 -0.70 7.40 -17.69
CA LEU A 10 -1.73 6.55 -17.15
C LEU A 10 -2.56 7.45 -16.25
N THR A 11 -3.67 7.96 -16.79
CA THR A 11 -4.85 8.22 -15.98
C THR A 11 -5.25 6.89 -15.35
N SER A 12 -4.62 6.55 -14.23
CA SER A 12 -5.05 5.45 -13.38
C SER A 12 -6.42 5.87 -12.86
N CYS A 13 -7.48 5.36 -13.48
CA CYS A 13 -8.80 5.34 -12.89
C CYS A 13 -8.71 4.42 -11.67
N ILE A 14 -8.18 4.95 -10.57
CA ILE A 14 -8.24 4.31 -9.27
C ILE A 14 -9.72 4.33 -8.91
N ALA A 15 -10.41 3.22 -9.16
CA ALA A 15 -11.65 2.93 -8.49
C ALA A 15 -11.29 2.81 -7.01
N ILE A 16 -11.42 3.93 -6.26
CA ILE A 16 -11.36 3.91 -4.81
C ILE A 16 -12.59 3.10 -4.40
N THR A 17 -12.41 1.80 -4.21
CA THR A 17 -13.38 0.96 -3.51
C THR A 17 -13.68 1.67 -2.20
N THR A 18 -14.97 1.88 -1.92
CA THR A 18 -15.48 2.61 -0.76
C THR A 18 -14.68 2.28 0.50
N ILE A 19 -13.77 3.16 0.90
CA ILE A 19 -13.05 3.04 2.17
C ILE A 19 -14.10 3.30 3.25
N ASP A 20 -14.47 2.25 3.98
CA ASP A 20 -15.41 2.37 5.08
C ASP A 20 -14.69 3.04 6.26
N ALA A 21 -14.85 4.37 6.32
CA ALA A 21 -14.33 5.21 7.39
C ALA A 21 -14.92 4.84 8.77
N ASN A 22 -15.98 4.02 8.82
CA ASN A 22 -16.62 3.51 10.03
C ASN A 22 -16.37 2.01 10.27
N ALA A 23 -15.38 1.36 9.62
CA ALA A 23 -15.09 -0.08 9.79
C ALA A 23 -14.63 -0.44 11.22
N SER A 24 -15.61 -0.43 12.11
CA SER A 24 -15.75 -1.08 13.41
C SER A 24 -17.21 -0.87 13.82
N ILE A 25 -18.14 -1.35 12.98
CA ILE A 25 -19.44 -1.98 13.33
C ILE A 25 -19.95 -2.54 11.99
N THR A 26 -20.14 -3.86 11.93
CA THR A 26 -20.54 -4.70 10.78
C THR A 26 -19.40 -5.11 9.82
N SER A 27 -19.27 -6.43 9.71
CA SER A 27 -18.26 -7.20 9.02
C SER A 27 -18.28 -6.97 7.51
N SER A 28 -17.19 -6.47 6.95
CA SER A 28 -16.81 -6.75 5.57
C SER A 28 -16.17 -8.15 5.51
N ASN A 29 -16.68 -9.01 4.63
CA ASN A 29 -16.23 -10.39 4.40
C ASN A 29 -14.82 -10.43 3.77
N PHE A 30 -13.80 -10.01 4.50
CA PHE A 30 -12.41 -10.35 4.21
C PHE A 30 -12.05 -11.57 5.06
N GLN A 31 -11.74 -12.70 4.42
CA GLN A 31 -11.18 -13.85 5.12
C GLN A 31 -9.86 -13.43 5.76
N VAL A 32 -9.89 -13.21 7.07
CA VAL A 32 -8.70 -12.92 7.88
C VAL A 32 -7.79 -14.15 7.76
N PRO A 33 -6.57 -14.04 7.20
CA PRO A 33 -5.62 -15.14 7.24
C PRO A 33 -5.24 -15.35 8.70
N ASN A 34 -5.47 -16.56 9.22
CA ASN A 34 -5.03 -16.92 10.55
C ASN A 34 -3.49 -16.81 10.60
N VAL A 35 -2.98 -15.85 11.38
CA VAL A 35 -1.54 -15.57 11.53
C VAL A 35 -0.82 -16.76 12.18
N ASP A 36 -1.53 -17.54 12.99
CA ASP A 36 -0.93 -18.60 13.79
C ASP A 36 -0.76 -19.92 13.00
N ASN A 37 -1.39 -20.06 11.82
CA ASN A 37 -1.32 -21.25 10.94
C ASN A 37 -1.13 -20.88 9.46
N TRP A 38 -0.28 -19.88 9.16
CA TRP A 38 -0.03 -19.51 7.77
C TRP A 38 0.92 -20.48 7.09
N VAL A 39 0.36 -21.37 6.28
CA VAL A 39 1.10 -22.04 5.20
C VAL A 39 1.25 -21.02 4.07
N PRO A 40 2.45 -20.83 3.47
CA PRO A 40 2.62 -20.06 2.25
C PRO A 40 1.60 -20.55 1.23
N SER A 41 0.61 -19.73 0.93
CA SER A 41 -0.36 -20.07 -0.10
C SER A 41 0.42 -20.05 -1.41
N ALA A 42 0.79 -21.23 -1.92
CA ALA A 42 1.30 -21.43 -3.26
C ALA A 42 0.18 -21.14 -4.27
N THR A 43 -0.34 -19.91 -4.27
CA THR A 43 -1.38 -19.47 -5.18
C THR A 43 -0.70 -18.69 -6.30
N THR A 44 0.07 -19.44 -7.08
CA THR A 44 0.33 -19.11 -8.48
C THR A 44 -0.04 -20.33 -9.32
N THR A 45 -1.27 -20.81 -9.15
CA THR A 45 -1.94 -21.56 -10.21
C THR A 45 -2.67 -20.54 -11.06
N PHE A 46 -1.97 -19.79 -11.91
CA PHE A 46 -2.61 -19.06 -12.99
C PHE A 46 -1.85 -19.19 -14.31
N LEU A 47 -2.60 -19.79 -15.25
CA LEU A 47 -2.43 -19.83 -16.69
C LEU A 47 -1.10 -20.41 -17.20
N ARG A 48 -1.15 -21.72 -17.43
CA ARG A 48 -0.46 -22.37 -18.56
C ARG A 48 -0.79 -21.60 -19.84
N THR A 49 -0.04 -20.55 -20.15
CA THR A 49 0.26 -20.26 -21.54
C THR A 49 1.21 -21.36 -21.98
N SER A 50 0.76 -22.13 -22.95
CA SER A 50 1.45 -23.23 -23.58
C SER A 50 2.82 -22.81 -24.11
N GLU A 51 3.85 -22.87 -23.26
CA GLU A 51 5.25 -22.96 -23.68
C GLU A 51 6.21 -23.47 -22.58
N ASP A 52 5.69 -23.97 -21.44
CA ASP A 52 6.47 -24.69 -20.44
C ASP A 52 5.96 -26.13 -20.28
N GLU A 53 6.21 -26.95 -21.29
CA GLU A 53 6.48 -28.37 -21.06
C GLU A 53 7.91 -28.44 -20.55
N ASP A 54 8.11 -28.64 -19.23
CA ASP A 54 9.27 -29.34 -18.62
C ASP A 54 9.27 -29.21 -17.09
N ARG A 55 8.14 -29.52 -16.44
CA ARG A 55 8.06 -29.65 -14.98
C ARG A 55 7.52 -31.03 -14.58
N ALA A 56 8.28 -32.04 -14.95
CA ALA A 56 8.32 -33.38 -14.36
C ALA A 56 9.78 -33.83 -14.47
N GLY A 57 10.32 -34.48 -13.42
CA GLY A 57 11.74 -34.79 -13.30
C GLY A 57 12.37 -35.24 -14.62
N LEU A 58 13.49 -34.61 -15.00
CA LEU A 58 14.26 -34.88 -16.21
C LEU A 58 13.36 -35.18 -17.42
N SER A 59 12.89 -34.14 -18.13
CA SER A 59 12.28 -34.38 -19.42
C SER A 59 13.30 -35.14 -20.30
N VAL A 60 12.90 -36.34 -20.71
CA VAL A 60 13.65 -37.18 -21.65
C VAL A 60 14.14 -36.39 -22.89
N PRO A 61 13.42 -35.37 -23.41
CA PRO A 61 13.90 -34.53 -24.51
C PRO A 61 15.19 -33.75 -24.25
N ALA A 62 15.41 -33.24 -23.03
CA ALA A 62 16.64 -32.51 -22.70
C ALA A 62 17.84 -33.46 -22.71
N ILE A 63 17.74 -34.61 -22.04
CA ILE A 63 18.79 -35.65 -22.00
C ILE A 63 19.09 -36.21 -23.41
N GLU A 64 18.05 -36.42 -24.23
CA GLU A 64 18.18 -36.85 -25.64
C GLU A 64 18.98 -35.83 -26.48
N LYS A 65 18.74 -34.52 -26.32
CA LYS A 65 19.51 -33.47 -27.01
C LYS A 65 20.99 -33.45 -26.60
N LEU A 66 21.30 -33.75 -25.34
CA LEU A 66 22.69 -33.79 -24.86
C LEU A 66 23.47 -35.01 -25.39
N LYS A 67 22.79 -36.04 -25.94
CA LYS A 67 23.45 -37.25 -26.48
C LYS A 67 24.51 -36.95 -27.54
N THR A 68 24.36 -35.86 -28.28
CA THR A 68 25.27 -35.44 -29.35
C THR A 68 26.62 -34.91 -28.85
N TRP A 69 26.74 -34.55 -27.57
CA TRP A 69 27.97 -33.99 -26.99
C TRP A 69 28.99 -35.05 -26.53
N PHE A 70 28.64 -36.35 -26.56
CA PHE A 70 29.42 -37.42 -25.96
C PHE A 70 30.42 -38.13 -26.90
N THR A 71 30.65 -37.63 -28.12
CA THR A 71 31.42 -38.33 -29.15
C THR A 71 32.95 -38.20 -29.07
N SER A 72 33.51 -37.40 -28.15
CA SER A 72 34.96 -37.08 -28.15
C SER A 72 35.69 -37.17 -26.79
N SER A 73 35.18 -37.93 -25.81
CA SER A 73 35.89 -38.10 -24.54
C SER A 73 37.11 -39.03 -24.65
N ASN A 74 38.23 -38.62 -24.06
CA ASN A 74 39.45 -39.43 -23.96
C ASN A 74 39.36 -40.52 -22.87
N VAL A 75 38.32 -40.50 -22.02
CA VAL A 75 38.09 -41.52 -20.97
C VAL A 75 37.21 -42.64 -21.52
N LYS A 76 37.75 -43.87 -21.56
CA LYS A 76 37.01 -45.06 -21.99
C LYS A 76 35.85 -45.37 -21.02
N GLN A 77 34.70 -45.81 -21.52
CA GLN A 77 33.54 -46.17 -20.69
C GLN A 77 33.85 -47.22 -19.60
N GLN A 78 34.72 -48.19 -19.90
CA GLN A 78 35.18 -49.19 -18.93
C GLN A 78 35.87 -48.57 -17.71
N GLN A 79 36.60 -47.47 -17.89
CA GLN A 79 37.27 -46.76 -16.81
C GLN A 79 36.27 -46.06 -15.89
N LEU A 80 35.21 -45.45 -16.45
CA LEU A 80 34.14 -44.83 -15.68
C LEU A 80 33.39 -45.85 -14.83
N GLN A 81 33.09 -47.01 -15.41
CA GLN A 81 32.45 -48.12 -14.69
C GLN A 81 33.33 -48.67 -13.57
N THR A 82 34.64 -48.74 -13.80
CA THR A 82 35.61 -49.12 -12.76
C THR A 82 35.56 -48.13 -11.59
N TRP A 83 35.64 -46.83 -11.87
CA TRP A 83 35.55 -45.80 -10.82
C TRP A 83 34.21 -45.80 -10.07
N LEU A 84 33.11 -46.05 -10.80
CA LEU A 84 31.76 -46.15 -10.23
C LEU A 84 31.59 -47.41 -9.34
N ASN A 85 32.26 -48.51 -9.68
CA ASN A 85 32.28 -49.74 -8.88
C ASN A 85 33.15 -49.60 -7.63
N GLU A 86 34.26 -48.89 -7.76
CA GLU A 86 35.14 -48.53 -6.63
C GLU A 86 34.55 -47.43 -5.74
N GLY A 87 33.41 -46.82 -6.11
CA GLY A 87 32.76 -45.76 -5.35
C GLY A 87 33.59 -44.47 -5.25
N LYS A 88 34.42 -44.18 -6.26
CA LYS A 88 35.30 -43.01 -6.23
C LYS A 88 34.51 -41.70 -6.17
N SER A 89 34.95 -40.76 -5.33
CA SER A 89 34.24 -39.49 -5.19
C SER A 89 34.21 -38.71 -6.50
N ALA A 90 33.12 -37.98 -6.72
CA ALA A 90 32.96 -37.11 -7.88
C ALA A 90 34.10 -36.07 -7.99
N GLU A 91 34.61 -35.55 -6.86
CA GLU A 91 35.76 -34.64 -6.81
C GLU A 91 37.07 -35.31 -7.29
N THR A 92 37.30 -36.56 -6.88
CA THR A 92 38.46 -37.34 -7.33
C THR A 92 38.42 -37.54 -8.84
N VAL A 93 37.23 -37.89 -9.37
CA VAL A 93 37.06 -38.10 -10.80
C VAL A 93 37.16 -36.79 -11.58
N PHE A 94 36.66 -35.67 -11.04
CA PHE A 94 36.82 -34.33 -11.63
C PHE A 94 38.30 -33.99 -11.86
N THR A 95 39.13 -34.22 -10.83
CA THR A 95 40.58 -33.99 -10.90
C THR A 95 41.26 -34.92 -11.91
N ARG A 96 40.89 -36.21 -11.92
CA ARG A 96 41.47 -37.19 -12.86
C ARG A 96 41.13 -36.93 -14.32
N MET A 97 39.97 -36.31 -14.56
CA MET A 97 39.55 -35.86 -15.89
C MET A 97 40.18 -34.52 -16.28
N LYS A 98 41.08 -33.98 -15.44
CA LYS A 98 41.80 -32.71 -15.65
C LYS A 98 40.85 -31.52 -15.85
N LEU A 99 39.72 -31.54 -15.16
CA LEU A 99 38.71 -30.48 -15.23
C LEU A 99 39.00 -29.31 -14.27
N THR A 100 40.03 -29.44 -13.45
CA THR A 100 40.52 -28.38 -12.55
C THR A 100 41.13 -27.22 -13.35
N ASN A 101 40.88 -25.99 -12.93
CA ASN A 101 41.47 -24.75 -13.49
C ASN A 101 41.08 -24.43 -14.94
N LEU A 102 39.97 -24.96 -15.46
CA LEU A 102 39.50 -24.63 -16.81
C LEU A 102 38.80 -23.27 -16.91
N GLY A 103 38.41 -22.67 -15.78
CA GLY A 103 37.72 -21.38 -15.76
C GLY A 103 36.46 -21.41 -16.64
N SER A 104 36.24 -20.35 -17.42
CA SER A 104 35.10 -20.27 -18.35
C SER A 104 35.11 -21.31 -19.49
N PHE A 105 36.22 -22.02 -19.71
CA PHE A 105 36.32 -23.05 -20.75
C PHE A 105 35.72 -24.39 -20.32
N LEU A 106 35.37 -24.58 -19.04
CA LEU A 106 34.87 -25.84 -18.49
C LEU A 106 33.67 -26.40 -19.29
N LEU A 107 32.69 -25.56 -19.62
CA LEU A 107 31.47 -25.97 -20.31
C LEU A 107 31.69 -26.34 -21.80
N TYR A 108 32.87 -26.05 -22.34
CA TYR A 108 33.25 -26.44 -23.70
C TYR A 108 33.99 -27.77 -23.75
N ASP A 109 34.54 -28.21 -22.62
CA ASP A 109 35.29 -29.46 -22.54
C ASP A 109 34.31 -30.65 -22.58
N PRO A 110 34.40 -31.53 -23.59
CA PRO A 110 33.50 -32.69 -23.69
C PRO A 110 33.63 -33.65 -22.50
N GLN A 111 34.76 -33.64 -21.78
CA GLN A 111 34.96 -34.43 -20.57
C GLN A 111 34.07 -33.95 -19.43
N PHE A 112 33.69 -32.67 -19.39
CA PHE A 112 32.82 -32.13 -18.35
C PHE A 112 31.43 -32.76 -18.37
N SER A 113 30.83 -32.92 -19.56
CA SER A 113 29.55 -33.62 -19.72
C SER A 113 29.62 -35.09 -19.30
N VAL A 114 30.76 -35.75 -19.54
CA VAL A 114 31.00 -37.13 -19.10
C VAL A 114 31.13 -37.20 -17.58
N TRP A 115 31.78 -36.21 -16.96
CA TRP A 115 31.86 -36.11 -15.51
C TRP A 115 30.47 -35.87 -14.88
N LEU A 116 29.65 -34.98 -15.42
CA LEU A 116 28.28 -34.76 -14.92
C LEU A 116 27.47 -36.06 -14.89
N LYS A 117 27.53 -36.84 -15.98
CA LYS A 117 26.91 -38.16 -16.04
C LYS A 117 27.45 -39.10 -14.97
N TYR A 118 28.77 -39.11 -14.75
CA TYR A 118 29.36 -39.92 -13.69
C TYR A 118 28.81 -39.55 -12.31
N VAL A 119 28.63 -38.26 -12.04
CA VAL A 119 28.03 -37.79 -10.77
C VAL A 119 26.58 -38.26 -10.64
N ASP A 120 25.80 -38.17 -11.71
CA ASP A 120 24.41 -38.66 -11.75
C ASP A 120 24.35 -40.17 -11.48
N ASP A 121 25.18 -40.97 -12.18
CA ASP A 121 25.27 -42.43 -12.02
C ASP A 121 25.73 -42.81 -10.59
N LEU A 122 26.69 -42.07 -10.01
CA LEU A 122 27.19 -42.27 -8.65
C LEU A 122 26.11 -41.99 -7.60
N ASN A 123 25.35 -40.90 -7.77
CA ASN A 123 24.26 -40.51 -6.87
C ASN A 123 23.04 -41.44 -6.98
N ALA A 124 22.82 -42.06 -8.15
CA ALA A 124 21.79 -43.08 -8.33
C ALA A 124 22.16 -44.39 -7.61
N LYS A 125 23.45 -44.76 -7.59
CA LYS A 125 23.95 -45.98 -6.96
C LYS A 125 24.10 -45.88 -5.44
N THR A 126 24.38 -44.68 -4.92
CA THR A 126 24.73 -44.46 -3.51
C THR A 126 23.61 -43.72 -2.78
N TYR A 127 22.80 -44.43 -1.99
CA TYR A 127 21.65 -43.85 -1.28
C TYR A 127 22.02 -42.97 -0.07
N GLN A 128 23.21 -43.15 0.53
CA GLN A 128 23.53 -42.55 1.83
C GLN A 128 24.30 -41.22 1.77
N LYS A 129 24.92 -40.86 0.63
CA LYS A 129 25.69 -39.61 0.51
C LYS A 129 25.70 -39.07 -0.92
N ARG A 130 24.56 -38.53 -1.35
CA ARG A 130 24.46 -37.84 -2.65
C ARG A 130 25.18 -36.50 -2.56
N THR A 131 26.09 -36.25 -3.49
CA THR A 131 26.77 -34.96 -3.63
C THR A 131 26.43 -34.41 -5.01
N PRO A 132 25.63 -33.34 -5.12
CA PRO A 132 25.29 -32.78 -6.42
C PRO A 132 26.55 -32.19 -7.07
N ALA A 133 26.66 -32.31 -8.40
CA ALA A 133 27.80 -31.80 -9.15
C ALA A 133 28.04 -30.30 -8.87
N ILE A 134 26.97 -29.53 -8.72
CA ILE A 134 27.01 -28.11 -8.36
C ILE A 134 27.75 -27.85 -7.05
N SER A 135 27.61 -28.70 -6.03
CA SER A 135 28.30 -28.47 -4.75
C SER A 135 29.82 -28.49 -4.92
N ILE A 136 30.32 -29.41 -5.76
CA ILE A 136 31.74 -29.50 -6.11
C ILE A 136 32.17 -28.28 -6.91
N LEU A 137 31.38 -27.88 -7.92
CA LEU A 137 31.67 -26.69 -8.71
C LEU A 137 31.66 -25.42 -7.87
N THR A 138 30.74 -25.29 -6.92
CA THR A 138 30.64 -24.16 -6.00
C THR A 138 31.86 -24.09 -5.09
N THR A 139 32.36 -25.24 -4.63
CA THR A 139 33.60 -25.32 -3.84
C THR A 139 34.83 -24.86 -4.66
N GLN A 140 34.85 -25.15 -5.96
CA GLN A 140 35.99 -24.84 -6.83
C GLN A 140 35.98 -23.38 -7.33
N TYR A 141 34.80 -22.85 -7.67
CA TYR A 141 34.67 -21.56 -8.34
C TYR A 141 34.08 -20.46 -7.45
N GLY A 142 33.37 -20.81 -6.37
CA GLY A 142 32.51 -19.89 -5.61
C GLY A 142 31.18 -19.62 -6.32
N ASP A 143 30.15 -19.21 -5.57
CA ASP A 143 28.81 -18.99 -6.11
C ASP A 143 28.77 -17.90 -7.18
N ASP A 144 29.41 -16.74 -6.94
CA ASP A 144 29.37 -15.58 -7.84
C ASP A 144 30.00 -15.87 -9.20
N ALA A 145 31.21 -16.42 -9.21
CA ALA A 145 31.94 -16.73 -10.44
C ALA A 145 31.25 -17.87 -11.19
N LEU A 146 30.72 -18.87 -10.49
CA LEU A 146 30.01 -19.98 -11.09
C LEU A 146 28.68 -19.54 -11.74
N TYR A 147 27.87 -18.74 -11.02
CA TYR A 147 26.64 -18.17 -11.56
C TYR A 147 26.92 -17.32 -12.80
N THR A 148 27.93 -16.44 -12.73
CA THR A 148 28.35 -15.61 -13.87
C THR A 148 28.82 -16.46 -15.05
N MET A 149 29.56 -17.55 -14.80
CA MET A 149 29.99 -18.49 -15.84
C MET A 149 28.79 -19.10 -16.57
N PHE A 150 27.76 -19.51 -15.83
CA PHE A 150 26.55 -20.06 -16.42
C PHE A 150 25.74 -19.00 -17.18
N GLU A 151 25.58 -17.79 -16.64
CA GLU A 151 24.89 -16.70 -17.37
C GLU A 151 25.53 -16.46 -18.75
N HIS A 152 26.87 -16.36 -18.82
CA HIS A 152 27.56 -16.19 -20.09
C HIS A 152 27.37 -17.40 -21.03
N ALA A 153 27.41 -18.61 -20.49
CA ALA A 153 27.24 -19.83 -21.28
C ALA A 153 25.81 -20.00 -21.84
N THR A 154 24.79 -19.37 -21.23
CA THR A 154 23.43 -19.36 -21.80
C THR A 154 23.30 -18.53 -23.08
N MET A 155 24.21 -17.57 -23.30
CA MET A 155 24.25 -16.72 -24.49
C MET A 155 24.85 -17.42 -25.72
N ILE A 156 25.43 -18.61 -25.53
CA ILE A 156 26.20 -19.30 -26.56
C ILE A 156 25.47 -20.58 -26.95
N SER A 157 25.03 -20.68 -28.20
CA SER A 157 24.14 -21.75 -28.67
C SER A 157 24.63 -23.16 -28.34
N ARG A 158 25.94 -23.41 -28.41
CA ARG A 158 26.53 -24.73 -28.11
C ARG A 158 26.42 -25.12 -26.63
N THR A 159 26.49 -24.16 -25.71
CA THR A 159 26.50 -24.41 -24.26
C THR A 159 25.18 -24.06 -23.59
N LYS A 160 24.25 -23.45 -24.32
CA LYS A 160 23.00 -22.90 -23.80
C LYS A 160 22.18 -23.89 -22.98
N ASP A 161 21.93 -25.08 -23.53
CA ASP A 161 21.09 -26.08 -22.86
C ASP A 161 21.79 -26.68 -21.64
N LEU A 162 23.12 -26.86 -21.69
CA LEU A 162 23.91 -27.31 -20.54
C LEU A 162 23.92 -26.26 -19.42
N ALA A 163 24.11 -24.99 -19.78
CA ALA A 163 24.13 -23.89 -18.84
C ALA A 163 22.76 -23.73 -18.16
N LYS A 164 21.66 -23.84 -18.90
CA LYS A 164 20.30 -23.83 -18.33
C LYS A 164 20.09 -24.96 -17.34
N ARG A 165 20.49 -26.19 -17.69
CA ARG A 165 20.45 -27.32 -16.75
C ARG A 165 21.22 -26.99 -15.47
N LEU A 166 22.45 -26.50 -15.60
CA LEU A 166 23.30 -26.20 -14.44
C LEU A 166 22.76 -25.03 -13.60
N GLN A 167 22.07 -24.05 -14.20
CA GLN A 167 21.35 -23.01 -13.44
C GLN A 167 20.18 -23.61 -12.65
N THR A 168 19.45 -24.57 -13.21
CA THR A 168 18.40 -25.31 -12.47
C THR A 168 19.01 -26.10 -11.32
N ASP A 169 20.04 -26.91 -11.58
CA ASP A 169 20.74 -27.69 -10.55
C ASP A 169 21.31 -26.76 -9.46
N GLN A 170 21.76 -25.56 -9.83
CA GLN A 170 22.25 -24.54 -8.90
C GLN A 170 21.14 -24.00 -7.99
N MET A 171 19.98 -23.69 -8.56
CA MET A 171 18.83 -23.23 -7.79
C MET A 171 18.34 -24.30 -6.81
N GLU A 172 18.22 -25.55 -7.26
CA GLU A 172 17.83 -26.68 -6.41
C GLU A 172 18.83 -26.91 -5.27
N HIS A 173 20.14 -26.80 -5.56
CA HIS A 173 21.16 -26.90 -4.54
C HIS A 173 21.05 -25.79 -3.49
N TRP A 174 20.85 -24.53 -3.91
CA TRP A 174 20.65 -23.40 -2.99
C TRP A 174 19.42 -23.59 -2.11
N VAL A 175 18.32 -24.11 -2.66
CA VAL A 175 17.12 -24.45 -1.87
C VAL A 175 17.45 -25.54 -0.84
N ALA A 176 18.13 -26.61 -1.26
CA ALA A 176 18.45 -27.74 -0.39
C ALA A 176 19.37 -27.37 0.79
N ILE A 177 20.29 -26.43 0.59
CA ILE A 177 21.15 -25.91 1.67
C ILE A 177 20.56 -24.70 2.39
N ARG A 178 19.34 -24.29 2.04
CA ARG A 178 18.64 -23.10 2.55
C ARG A 178 19.49 -21.83 2.48
N LYS A 179 20.13 -21.57 1.33
CA LYS A 179 20.95 -20.38 1.12
C LYS A 179 20.12 -19.11 1.37
N ASP A 180 20.70 -18.11 2.03
CA ASP A 180 19.97 -16.90 2.40
C ASP A 180 19.39 -16.21 1.15
N PRO A 181 18.07 -15.90 1.10
CA PRO A 181 17.47 -15.08 0.05
C PRO A 181 18.24 -13.79 -0.25
N ALA A 182 18.86 -13.14 0.73
CA ALA A 182 19.66 -11.93 0.51
C ALA A 182 20.93 -12.21 -0.31
N GLU A 183 21.61 -13.35 -0.10
CA GLU A 183 22.76 -13.75 -0.91
C GLU A 183 22.32 -14.02 -2.36
N VAL A 184 21.22 -14.75 -2.56
CA VAL A 184 20.71 -15.06 -3.91
C VAL A 184 20.21 -13.79 -4.62
N PHE A 185 19.67 -12.83 -3.89
CA PHE A 185 19.26 -11.52 -4.42
C PHE A 185 20.46 -10.76 -5.02
N ASN A 186 21.59 -10.72 -4.31
CA ASN A 186 22.82 -10.07 -4.75
C ASN A 186 23.48 -10.84 -5.91
N LEU A 187 23.46 -12.18 -5.88
CA LEU A 187 23.93 -13.02 -7.01
C LEU A 187 23.20 -12.68 -8.31
N PHE A 188 21.91 -12.35 -8.20
CA PHE A 188 21.08 -11.94 -9.33
C PHE A 188 21.27 -10.48 -9.73
N LYS A 189 22.11 -9.72 -9.00
CA LYS A 189 22.35 -8.28 -9.17
C LYS A 189 21.08 -7.46 -9.08
N LEU A 190 20.16 -7.87 -8.21
CA LEU A 190 18.88 -7.21 -8.03
C LEU A 190 19.00 -5.93 -7.19
N ASP A 191 20.06 -5.82 -6.40
CA ASP A 191 20.46 -4.60 -5.68
C ASP A 191 20.84 -3.45 -6.63
N GLU A 192 21.23 -3.76 -7.87
CA GLU A 192 21.54 -2.78 -8.93
C GLU A 192 20.33 -2.42 -9.81
N ALA A 193 19.16 -3.05 -9.62
CA ALA A 193 18.02 -2.95 -10.54
C ALA A 193 17.19 -1.65 -10.42
N GLY A 194 17.33 -0.91 -9.32
CA GLY A 194 16.63 0.36 -9.09
C GLY A 194 15.10 0.23 -8.95
N GLU A 195 14.34 1.25 -9.39
CA GLU A 195 12.89 1.34 -9.15
C GLU A 195 12.03 0.39 -10.01
N ASN A 196 12.59 -0.21 -11.08
CA ASN A 196 11.87 -1.13 -11.97
C ASN A 196 12.12 -2.60 -11.66
N ILE A 197 12.61 -2.90 -10.45
CA ILE A 197 12.99 -4.25 -10.03
C ILE A 197 11.86 -5.28 -10.19
N LEU A 198 10.61 -4.89 -9.92
CA LEU A 198 9.45 -5.80 -10.00
C LEU A 198 9.14 -6.26 -11.43
N SER A 199 9.63 -5.56 -12.46
CA SER A 199 9.51 -5.96 -13.86
C SER A 199 10.68 -6.82 -14.34
N SER A 200 11.69 -7.03 -13.50
CA SER A 200 12.86 -7.85 -13.84
C SER A 200 12.50 -9.34 -13.84
N PRO A 201 12.80 -10.09 -14.93
CA PRO A 201 12.68 -11.54 -14.92
C PRO A 201 13.54 -12.20 -13.83
N LYS A 202 14.68 -11.59 -13.47
CA LYS A 202 15.52 -12.07 -12.36
C LYS A 202 14.81 -11.92 -11.02
N PHE A 203 14.01 -10.87 -10.83
CA PHE A 203 13.23 -10.70 -9.61
C PHE A 203 12.14 -11.78 -9.51
N THR A 204 11.47 -12.11 -10.61
CA THR A 204 10.52 -13.23 -10.66
C THR A 204 11.18 -14.57 -10.32
N ALA A 205 12.38 -14.82 -10.85
CA ALA A 205 13.14 -16.03 -10.52
C ALA A 205 13.57 -16.06 -9.04
N TRP A 206 13.95 -14.92 -8.47
CA TRP A 206 14.27 -14.81 -7.04
C TRP A 206 13.05 -14.98 -6.14
N ALA A 207 11.90 -14.39 -6.50
CA ALA A 207 10.65 -14.59 -5.77
C ALA A 207 10.23 -16.07 -5.76
N LYS A 208 10.40 -16.75 -6.91
CA LYS A 208 10.20 -18.19 -7.04
C LYS A 208 11.16 -19.00 -6.15
N TYR A 209 12.42 -18.60 -6.07
CA TYR A 209 13.39 -19.23 -5.16
C TYR A 209 12.93 -19.14 -3.70
N VAL A 210 12.46 -17.96 -3.26
CA VAL A 210 11.91 -17.78 -1.91
C VAL A 210 10.69 -18.67 -1.68
N ASP A 211 9.86 -18.89 -2.70
CA ASP A 211 8.74 -19.84 -2.61
C ASP A 211 9.22 -21.27 -2.44
N ASP A 212 10.15 -21.71 -3.29
CA ASP A 212 10.68 -23.07 -3.25
C ASP A 212 11.40 -23.37 -1.90
N LEU A 213 12.06 -22.38 -1.29
CA LEU A 213 12.63 -22.47 0.08
C LEU A 213 11.58 -22.74 1.17
N ASN A 214 10.37 -22.22 0.97
CA ASN A 214 9.30 -22.26 1.96
C ASN A 214 8.39 -23.48 1.81
N VAL A 215 8.42 -24.18 0.67
CA VAL A 215 7.58 -25.37 0.40
C VAL A 215 7.76 -26.44 1.49
N ASP A 216 9.01 -26.80 1.78
CA ASP A 216 9.31 -27.90 2.70
C ASP A 216 9.53 -27.44 4.15
N ASN A 217 9.48 -26.13 4.42
CA ASN A 217 9.80 -25.55 5.73
C ASN A 217 8.83 -24.41 6.11
N PRO A 218 7.52 -24.66 6.21
CA PRO A 218 6.53 -23.61 6.45
C PRO A 218 6.69 -22.92 7.82
N GLU A 219 7.24 -23.61 8.83
CA GLU A 219 7.46 -23.05 10.18
C GLU A 219 8.60 -22.02 10.23
N ASP A 220 9.58 -22.11 9.32
CA ASP A 220 10.67 -21.15 9.14
C ASP A 220 10.58 -20.47 7.76
N ALA A 221 9.35 -20.16 7.34
CA ALA A 221 9.10 -19.50 6.08
C ALA A 221 9.79 -18.12 6.04
N LYS A 222 10.55 -17.87 4.98
CA LYS A 222 11.23 -16.59 4.72
C LYS A 222 10.33 -15.65 3.92
N PHE A 223 10.35 -14.38 4.29
CA PHE A 223 9.69 -13.30 3.54
C PHE A 223 10.67 -12.61 2.60
N MET A 224 10.16 -11.98 1.55
CA MET A 224 10.95 -11.16 0.63
C MET A 224 11.29 -9.79 1.24
N ILE A 225 10.40 -9.27 2.10
CA ILE A 225 10.50 -7.92 2.65
C ILE A 225 11.80 -7.66 3.45
N PRO A 226 12.31 -8.57 4.31
CA PRO A 226 13.58 -8.34 5.01
C PRO A 226 14.76 -8.10 4.07
N THR A 227 14.84 -8.82 2.95
CA THR A 227 15.86 -8.60 1.91
C THR A 227 15.65 -7.26 1.23
N LEU A 228 14.42 -6.95 0.80
CA LEU A 228 14.10 -5.68 0.14
C LEU A 228 14.37 -4.46 1.04
N ARG A 229 14.17 -4.58 2.35
CA ARG A 229 14.46 -3.53 3.35
C ARG A 229 15.93 -3.15 3.45
N GLN A 230 16.84 -3.95 2.91
CA GLN A 230 18.27 -3.60 2.82
C GLN A 230 18.52 -2.48 1.80
N HIS A 231 17.60 -2.28 0.85
CA HIS A 231 17.76 -1.35 -0.27
C HIS A 231 16.61 -0.33 -0.38
N TYR A 232 15.41 -0.66 0.09
CA TYR A 232 14.21 0.15 -0.06
C TYR A 232 13.51 0.37 1.29
N THR A 233 12.89 1.53 1.49
CA THR A 233 12.01 1.72 2.65
C THR A 233 10.66 1.03 2.41
N ASP A 234 9.90 0.74 3.47
CA ASP A 234 8.56 0.14 3.35
C ASP A 234 7.64 0.97 2.44
N VAL A 235 7.75 2.29 2.45
CA VAL A 235 6.96 3.16 1.57
C VAL A 235 7.38 3.03 0.11
N ASP A 236 8.67 2.87 -0.18
CA ASP A 236 9.16 2.68 -1.55
C ASP A 236 8.71 1.31 -2.08
N ILE A 237 8.80 0.25 -1.27
CA ILE A 237 8.32 -1.10 -1.61
C ILE A 237 6.82 -1.06 -1.93
N LEU A 238 6.02 -0.42 -1.07
CA LEU A 238 4.57 -0.34 -1.26
C LEU A 238 4.19 0.53 -2.46
N GLN A 239 4.92 1.60 -2.76
CA GLN A 239 4.70 2.40 -3.96
C GLN A 239 4.98 1.60 -5.23
N MET A 240 6.12 0.90 -5.30
CA MET A 240 6.43 0.00 -6.42
C MET A 240 5.34 -1.06 -6.58
N ALA A 241 4.88 -1.65 -5.46
CA ALA A 241 3.82 -2.64 -5.47
C ALA A 241 2.47 -2.07 -5.97
N GLU A 242 2.05 -0.89 -5.50
CA GLU A 242 0.81 -0.26 -5.97
C GLU A 242 0.84 -0.02 -7.49
N SER A 243 1.96 0.49 -8.03
CA SER A 243 2.12 0.65 -9.48
C SER A 243 2.10 -0.68 -10.23
N ALA A 244 2.73 -1.73 -9.69
CA ALA A 244 2.83 -3.04 -10.30
C ALA A 244 1.52 -3.86 -10.26
N LYS A 245 0.52 -3.48 -9.46
CA LYS A 245 -0.78 -4.16 -9.42
C LYS A 245 -1.64 -3.95 -10.67
N SER A 246 -1.41 -2.86 -11.40
CA SER A 246 -2.12 -2.58 -12.64
C SER A 246 -1.63 -3.40 -13.84
N VAL A 247 -0.56 -4.17 -13.68
CA VAL A 247 0.04 -5.01 -14.73
C VAL A 247 -0.15 -6.48 -14.36
N GLU A 248 -0.83 -7.24 -15.22
CA GLU A 248 -1.24 -8.62 -14.93
C GLU A 248 -0.06 -9.53 -14.55
N GLY A 249 1.08 -9.40 -15.24
CA GLY A 249 2.28 -10.21 -14.98
C GLY A 249 2.96 -9.94 -13.63
N THR A 250 2.74 -8.78 -13.00
CA THR A 250 3.38 -8.40 -11.73
C THR A 250 2.40 -8.32 -10.55
N LYS A 251 1.10 -8.40 -10.82
CA LYS A 251 0.02 -8.22 -9.83
C LYS A 251 0.11 -9.18 -8.64
N THR A 252 0.45 -10.45 -8.88
CA THR A 252 0.56 -11.47 -7.83
C THR A 252 1.70 -11.14 -6.86
N ILE A 253 2.89 -10.87 -7.39
CA ILE A 253 4.08 -10.50 -6.60
C ILE A 253 3.83 -9.19 -5.85
N ALA A 254 3.26 -8.18 -6.52
CA ALA A 254 2.92 -6.91 -5.92
C ALA A 254 1.94 -7.04 -4.74
N SER A 255 0.90 -7.87 -4.90
CA SER A 255 -0.07 -8.13 -3.83
C SER A 255 0.56 -8.88 -2.65
N ARG A 256 1.51 -9.78 -2.94
CA ARG A 256 2.29 -10.47 -1.91
C ARG A 256 3.17 -9.50 -1.12
N LEU A 257 3.86 -8.57 -1.79
CA LEU A 257 4.68 -7.56 -1.11
C LEU A 257 3.85 -6.71 -0.15
N GLU A 258 2.69 -6.22 -0.57
CA GLU A 258 1.75 -5.51 0.33
C GLU A 258 1.42 -6.36 1.56
N THR A 259 1.05 -7.63 1.33
CA THR A 259 0.65 -8.57 2.38
C THR A 259 1.78 -8.83 3.38
N GLU A 260 3.00 -9.06 2.89
CA GLU A 260 4.17 -9.31 3.75
C GLU A 260 4.55 -8.07 4.57
N VAL A 261 4.49 -6.86 4.00
CA VAL A 261 4.72 -5.62 4.75
C VAL A 261 3.70 -5.48 5.88
N ILE A 262 2.40 -5.65 5.58
CA ILE A 262 1.31 -5.59 6.57
C ILE A 262 1.53 -6.61 7.69
N LYS A 263 1.90 -7.85 7.35
CA LYS A 263 2.17 -8.91 8.33
C LYS A 263 3.35 -8.56 9.22
N LEU A 264 4.46 -8.10 8.65
CA LEU A 264 5.64 -7.72 9.41
C LEU A 264 5.35 -6.54 10.33
N TRP A 265 4.60 -5.53 9.87
CA TRP A 265 4.12 -4.46 10.74
C TRP A 265 3.29 -4.98 11.91
N LEU A 266 2.45 -6.00 11.69
CA LEU A 266 1.63 -6.61 12.75
C LEU A 266 2.48 -7.38 13.77
N VAL A 267 3.47 -8.15 13.29
CA VAL A 267 4.44 -8.87 14.13
C VAL A 267 5.25 -7.91 14.98
N ASP A 268 5.74 -6.82 14.37
CA ASP A 268 6.48 -5.75 15.04
C ASP A 268 5.61 -4.89 15.97
N ARG A 269 4.31 -5.18 16.06
CA ARG A 269 3.29 -4.41 16.79
C ARG A 269 3.34 -2.91 16.45
N LYS A 270 3.62 -2.59 15.19
CA LYS A 270 3.66 -1.21 14.70
C LYS A 270 2.28 -0.58 14.93
N THR A 271 2.21 0.59 15.56
CA THR A 271 0.91 1.24 15.74
C THR A 271 0.42 1.82 14.41
N PRO A 272 -0.90 1.93 14.18
CA PRO A 272 -1.43 2.61 13.00
C PRO A 272 -0.89 4.04 12.83
N ASP A 273 -0.60 4.74 13.93
CA ASP A 273 0.04 6.06 13.95
C ASP A 273 1.46 6.06 13.36
N LYS A 274 2.24 5.01 13.64
CA LYS A 274 3.58 4.83 13.09
C LYS A 274 3.52 4.34 11.64
N ALA A 275 2.62 3.42 11.32
CA ALA A 275 2.36 2.98 9.94
C ALA A 275 1.96 4.17 9.04
N MET A 276 1.05 5.04 9.49
CA MET A 276 0.67 6.26 8.77
C MET A 276 1.87 7.19 8.52
N ALA A 277 2.77 7.33 9.50
CA ALA A 277 3.97 8.14 9.36
C ALA A 277 4.97 7.55 8.37
N ASP A 278 5.19 6.23 8.42
CA ASP A 278 6.07 5.52 7.50
C ASP A 278 5.54 5.60 6.06
N LEU A 279 4.23 5.55 5.88
CA LEU A 279 3.54 5.79 4.59
C LEU A 279 3.60 7.25 4.12
N LYS A 280 4.19 8.16 4.90
CA LYS A 280 4.28 9.61 4.64
C LYS A 280 2.90 10.26 4.41
N LEU A 281 1.86 9.70 5.04
CA LEU A 281 0.50 10.23 4.97
C LEU A 281 0.38 11.45 5.91
N GLY A 282 0.02 12.61 5.36
CA GLY A 282 -0.22 13.85 6.13
C GLY A 282 0.97 14.82 6.17
N THR A 283 2.11 14.46 5.58
CA THR A 283 3.32 15.28 5.47
C THR A 283 3.53 15.90 4.07
N ALA A 284 3.01 15.29 3.00
CA ALA A 284 3.12 15.81 1.63
C ALA A 284 1.90 15.44 0.76
N GLY A 285 1.48 16.37 -0.12
CA GLY A 285 0.43 16.15 -1.12
C GLY A 285 -1.01 16.01 -0.58
N PRO A 286 -2.00 15.85 -1.49
CA PRO A 286 -3.37 15.55 -1.10
C PRO A 286 -3.47 14.14 -0.51
N LEU A 287 -3.55 14.05 0.83
CA LEU A 287 -3.66 12.82 1.64
C LEU A 287 -4.64 11.80 1.05
N LEU A 288 -5.80 12.25 0.56
CA LEU A 288 -6.88 11.37 0.07
C LEU A 288 -6.66 10.87 -1.36
N GLU A 289 -5.69 11.42 -2.08
CA GLU A 289 -5.31 10.97 -3.42
C GLU A 289 -4.11 10.01 -3.36
N ASN A 290 -3.50 9.84 -2.19
CA ASN A 290 -2.36 8.95 -2.04
C ASN A 290 -2.83 7.48 -2.13
N PRO A 291 -2.33 6.68 -3.09
CA PRO A 291 -2.76 5.29 -3.27
C PRO A 291 -2.49 4.41 -2.04
N LEU A 292 -1.51 4.78 -1.21
CA LEU A 292 -1.16 4.06 0.01
C LEU A 292 -2.20 4.23 1.14
N LEU A 293 -3.20 5.11 0.97
CA LEU A 293 -4.29 5.24 1.93
C LEU A 293 -5.07 3.93 2.10
N ASN A 294 -5.25 3.17 1.02
CA ASN A 294 -5.91 1.86 1.06
C ASN A 294 -5.10 0.85 1.90
N ILE A 295 -3.77 0.92 1.85
CA ILE A 295 -2.88 0.06 2.64
C ILE A 295 -3.02 0.38 4.13
N LEU A 296 -3.11 1.66 4.51
CA LEU A 296 -3.40 2.05 5.88
C LEU A 296 -4.77 1.51 6.36
N SER A 297 -5.79 1.54 5.50
CA SER A 297 -7.11 0.96 5.81
C SER A 297 -7.01 -0.53 6.12
N LYS A 298 -6.40 -1.31 5.21
CA LYS A 298 -6.22 -2.76 5.41
C LYS A 298 -5.41 -3.05 6.68
N TYR A 299 -4.39 -2.25 6.95
CA TYR A 299 -3.58 -2.39 8.14
C TYR A 299 -4.39 -2.15 9.42
N LEU A 300 -5.22 -1.11 9.44
CA LEU A 300 -6.13 -0.82 10.56
C LEU A 300 -7.07 -2.00 10.83
N ASP A 301 -7.64 -2.61 9.78
CA ASP A 301 -8.55 -3.75 9.92
C ASP A 301 -7.87 -4.94 10.62
N VAL A 302 -6.70 -5.35 10.14
CA VAL A 302 -5.96 -6.49 10.74
C VAL A 302 -5.39 -6.15 12.12
N TYR A 303 -4.95 -4.91 12.33
CA TYR A 303 -4.45 -4.44 13.62
C TYR A 303 -5.56 -4.44 14.68
N ASN A 304 -6.73 -3.90 14.34
CA ASN A 304 -7.90 -3.84 15.23
C ASN A 304 -8.45 -5.23 15.57
N ALA A 305 -8.36 -6.18 14.63
CA ALA A 305 -8.73 -7.57 14.85
C ALA A 305 -7.75 -8.26 15.82
N LYS A 306 -6.43 -8.06 15.66
CA LYS A 306 -5.40 -8.69 16.51
C LYS A 306 -5.28 -8.02 17.89
N PHE A 307 -5.49 -6.71 17.97
CA PHE A 307 -5.34 -5.91 19.20
C PHE A 307 -6.64 -5.19 19.58
N PRO A 308 -7.69 -5.93 19.98
CA PRO A 308 -9.02 -5.36 20.21
C PRO A 308 -9.08 -4.31 21.34
N GLN A 309 -8.10 -4.32 22.26
CA GLN A 309 -7.99 -3.34 23.35
C GLN A 309 -7.33 -2.03 22.93
N HIS A 310 -6.70 -2.00 21.76
CA HIS A 310 -6.02 -0.82 21.20
C HIS A 310 -6.64 -0.40 19.87
N LYS A 311 -7.92 -0.71 19.67
CA LYS A 311 -8.63 -0.37 18.44
C LYS A 311 -8.56 1.12 18.18
N THR A 312 -8.40 1.46 16.91
CA THR A 312 -8.48 2.83 16.45
C THR A 312 -9.04 2.86 15.04
N THR A 313 -9.65 3.99 14.69
CA THR A 313 -10.13 4.27 13.35
C THR A 313 -9.11 5.08 12.55
N MET A 314 -9.32 5.15 11.23
CA MET A 314 -8.53 6.02 10.37
C MET A 314 -8.64 7.50 10.79
N ILE A 315 -9.84 7.95 11.18
CA ILE A 315 -10.07 9.34 11.57
C ILE A 315 -9.40 9.68 12.91
N GLU A 316 -9.39 8.77 13.88
CA GLU A 316 -8.65 8.95 15.14
C GLU A 316 -7.15 8.99 14.90
N THR A 317 -6.64 8.11 14.03
CA THR A 317 -5.23 8.09 13.61
C THR A 317 -4.84 9.43 12.98
N PHE A 318 -5.66 9.95 12.07
CA PHE A 318 -5.46 11.28 11.48
C PHE A 318 -5.50 12.38 12.54
N THR A 319 -6.44 12.30 13.48
CA THR A 319 -6.59 13.29 14.56
C THR A 319 -5.33 13.35 15.42
N ARG A 320 -4.79 12.20 15.86
CA ARG A 320 -3.55 12.14 16.64
C ARG A 320 -2.34 12.65 15.88
N LYS A 321 -2.23 12.36 14.58
CA LYS A 321 -1.04 12.69 13.77
C LYS A 321 -1.01 14.12 13.24
N ILE A 322 -2.14 14.66 12.81
CA ILE A 322 -2.19 15.98 12.14
C ILE A 322 -3.14 16.98 12.82
N GLY A 323 -3.91 16.57 13.82
CA GLY A 323 -4.84 17.43 14.57
C GLY A 323 -6.16 17.70 13.85
N ASP A 324 -7.20 18.04 14.62
CA ASP A 324 -8.57 18.27 14.10
C ASP A 324 -8.64 19.39 13.06
N LYS A 325 -8.07 20.57 13.33
CA LYS A 325 -8.11 21.71 12.40
C LYS A 325 -7.53 21.37 11.02
N LYS A 326 -6.31 20.81 10.97
CA LYS A 326 -5.63 20.50 9.70
C LYS A 326 -6.37 19.40 8.95
N LYS A 327 -6.80 18.36 9.67
CA LYS A 327 -7.61 17.26 9.13
C LYS A 327 -8.93 17.77 8.53
N SER A 328 -9.72 18.54 9.27
CA SER A 328 -11.00 19.07 8.76
C SER A 328 -10.82 20.00 7.57
N ASN A 329 -9.76 20.82 7.54
CA ASN A 329 -9.46 21.65 6.37
C ASN A 329 -9.17 20.80 5.13
N LEU A 330 -8.41 19.72 5.31
CA LEU A 330 -8.10 18.79 4.23
C LEU A 330 -9.37 18.11 3.70
N LEU A 331 -10.25 17.64 4.59
CA LEU A 331 -11.53 17.04 4.20
C LEU A 331 -12.45 18.05 3.50
N ALA A 332 -12.52 19.29 4.01
CA ALA A 332 -13.31 20.35 3.41
C ALA A 332 -12.85 20.66 1.98
N ALA A 333 -11.53 20.78 1.76
CA ALA A 333 -10.97 20.99 0.42
C ALA A 333 -11.19 19.78 -0.50
N ALA A 334 -11.07 18.56 0.02
CA ALA A 334 -11.25 17.34 -0.76
C ALA A 334 -12.70 17.09 -1.21
N LYS A 335 -13.70 17.67 -0.53
CA LYS A 335 -15.11 17.63 -0.96
C LYS A 335 -15.38 18.39 -2.28
N SER A 336 -14.47 19.26 -2.70
CA SER A 336 -14.59 20.04 -3.93
C SER A 336 -14.05 19.34 -5.17
N LYS A 337 -13.41 18.17 -5.04
CA LYS A 337 -12.85 17.41 -6.17
C LYS A 337 -13.61 16.11 -6.37
N ASP A 338 -14.05 15.81 -7.60
CA ASP A 338 -14.88 14.63 -7.89
C ASP A 338 -14.25 13.31 -7.42
N VAL A 339 -12.94 13.15 -7.63
CA VAL A 339 -12.20 11.92 -7.25
C VAL A 339 -12.14 11.69 -5.74
N THR A 340 -12.10 12.75 -4.92
CA THR A 340 -11.92 12.63 -3.46
C THR A 340 -13.18 12.95 -2.66
N LYS A 341 -14.25 13.37 -3.32
CA LYS A 341 -15.44 13.92 -2.67
C LYS A 341 -16.14 12.92 -1.77
N ASP A 342 -16.28 11.67 -2.21
CA ASP A 342 -17.01 10.66 -1.46
C ASP A 342 -16.22 10.14 -0.26
N ILE A 343 -14.92 9.87 -0.43
CA ILE A 343 -14.05 9.52 0.70
C ILE A 343 -13.96 10.66 1.72
N ALA A 344 -13.91 11.92 1.26
CA ALA A 344 -13.90 13.07 2.16
C ALA A 344 -15.19 13.19 2.99
N ARG A 345 -16.36 12.92 2.39
CA ARG A 345 -17.65 12.89 3.09
C ARG A 345 -17.74 11.76 4.11
N ASN A 346 -17.25 10.58 3.76
CA ASN A 346 -17.22 9.44 4.68
C ASN A 346 -16.34 9.73 5.89
N LEU A 347 -15.14 10.29 5.66
CA LEU A 347 -14.23 10.69 6.74
C LEU A 347 -14.76 11.86 7.57
N GLU A 348 -15.46 12.84 6.98
CA GLU A 348 -16.12 13.90 7.73
C GLU A 348 -17.24 13.31 8.61
N SER A 349 -18.06 12.41 8.07
CA SER A 349 -19.11 11.73 8.83
C SER A 349 -18.54 10.94 10.02
N ALA A 350 -17.43 10.21 9.81
CA ALA A 350 -16.72 9.51 10.87
C ALA A 350 -16.15 10.49 11.91
N GLN A 351 -15.63 11.65 11.47
CA GLN A 351 -15.18 12.71 12.38
C GLN A 351 -16.30 13.24 13.27
N LEU A 352 -17.49 13.52 12.71
CA LEU A 352 -18.63 14.00 13.48
C LEU A 352 -19.08 12.95 14.51
N LYS A 353 -19.17 11.68 14.10
CA LYS A 353 -19.52 10.56 15.00
C LYS A 353 -18.49 10.40 16.12
N MET A 354 -17.20 10.50 15.83
CA MET A 354 -16.12 10.44 16.82
C MET A 354 -16.22 11.58 17.84
N TRP A 355 -16.56 12.80 17.41
CA TRP A 355 -16.78 13.90 18.35
C TRP A 355 -18.02 13.68 19.22
N LEU A 356 -19.12 13.19 18.65
CA LEU A 356 -20.34 12.83 19.38
C LEU A 356 -20.09 11.74 20.42
N SER A 357 -19.41 10.66 20.05
CA SER A 357 -19.12 9.54 20.95
C SER A 357 -18.19 9.94 22.09
N ASN A 358 -17.29 10.90 21.84
CA ASN A 358 -16.42 11.49 22.85
C ASN A 358 -17.09 12.60 23.67
N GLY A 359 -18.40 12.80 23.51
CA GLY A 359 -19.19 13.76 24.28
C GLY A 359 -18.82 15.22 24.06
N LYS A 360 -18.22 15.56 22.90
CA LYS A 360 -17.77 16.94 22.62
C LYS A 360 -18.97 17.89 22.52
N SER A 361 -18.86 19.05 23.16
CA SER A 361 -19.82 20.14 22.99
C SER A 361 -19.55 20.91 21.68
N ILE A 362 -20.50 21.77 21.27
CA ILE A 362 -20.28 22.69 20.16
C ILE A 362 -19.10 23.63 20.45
N ASP A 363 -18.85 23.96 21.72
CA ASP A 363 -17.74 24.81 22.14
C ASP A 363 -16.40 24.08 22.00
N ASP A 364 -16.33 22.82 22.42
CA ASP A 364 -15.12 22.02 22.24
C ASP A 364 -14.74 21.92 20.77
N VAL A 365 -15.71 21.64 19.88
CA VAL A 365 -15.43 21.53 18.45
C VAL A 365 -15.08 22.90 17.84
N PHE A 366 -15.70 23.99 18.32
CA PHE A 366 -15.35 25.35 17.92
C PHE A 366 -13.88 25.68 18.22
N GLU A 367 -13.41 25.29 19.41
CA GLU A 367 -12.01 25.44 19.84
C GLU A 367 -11.05 24.53 19.08
N LEU A 368 -11.41 23.25 18.87
CA LEU A 368 -10.61 22.28 18.11
C LEU A 368 -10.37 22.75 16.66
N LEU A 369 -11.38 23.38 16.06
CA LEU A 369 -11.30 23.95 14.70
C LEU A 369 -10.66 25.35 14.68
N LYS A 370 -10.43 25.95 15.85
CA LYS A 370 -9.89 27.31 16.04
C LYS A 370 -10.68 28.37 15.27
N LEU A 371 -12.00 28.28 15.30
CA LEU A 371 -12.88 29.20 14.58
C LEU A 371 -12.81 30.64 15.14
N TYR A 372 -12.43 30.83 16.41
CA TYR A 372 -12.18 32.15 17.00
C TYR A 372 -11.12 32.98 16.26
N GLN A 373 -10.26 32.35 15.45
CA GLN A 373 -9.23 33.05 14.67
C GLN A 373 -9.78 33.79 13.44
N SER A 374 -11.07 33.70 13.14
CA SER A 374 -11.66 34.18 11.89
C SER A 374 -12.11 35.66 11.87
N GLU A 375 -11.60 36.53 12.74
CA GLU A 375 -11.88 37.99 12.77
C GLU A 375 -13.36 38.37 12.48
N HIS A 376 -14.31 37.61 13.03
CA HIS A 376 -15.77 37.79 12.83
C HIS A 376 -16.29 37.60 11.38
N ASN A 377 -15.49 37.07 10.45
CA ASN A 377 -15.91 36.67 9.10
C ASN A 377 -15.82 35.16 8.91
N PHE A 378 -16.74 34.43 9.53
CA PHE A 378 -16.76 32.97 9.53
C PHE A 378 -17.14 32.39 8.16
N LEU A 379 -17.87 33.13 7.32
CA LEU A 379 -18.30 32.65 5.99
C LEU A 379 -17.13 32.33 5.06
N ARG A 380 -15.97 32.98 5.26
CA ARG A 380 -14.75 32.69 4.50
C ARG A 380 -13.97 31.48 5.04
N ASN A 381 -14.32 31.00 6.23
CA ASN A 381 -13.67 29.85 6.83
C ASN A 381 -14.42 28.56 6.41
N PRO A 382 -13.79 27.66 5.63
CA PRO A 382 -14.45 26.42 5.19
C PRO A 382 -14.84 25.49 6.35
N LEU A 383 -14.23 25.66 7.53
CA LEU A 383 -14.54 24.89 8.72
C LEU A 383 -15.85 25.28 9.40
N LEU A 384 -16.42 26.45 9.09
CA LEU A 384 -17.73 26.84 9.61
C LEU A 384 -18.78 25.79 9.20
N ASN A 385 -18.75 25.32 7.96
CA ASN A 385 -19.67 24.28 7.50
C ASN A 385 -19.51 22.98 8.27
N THR A 386 -18.28 22.58 8.61
CA THR A 386 -18.02 21.36 9.40
C THR A 386 -18.52 21.52 10.84
N TRP A 387 -18.36 22.70 11.44
CA TRP A 387 -18.89 22.97 12.78
C TRP A 387 -20.43 22.99 12.82
N VAL A 388 -21.08 23.60 11.83
CA VAL A 388 -22.54 23.57 11.72
C VAL A 388 -23.07 22.17 11.40
N ALA A 389 -22.36 21.39 10.58
CA ALA A 389 -22.68 19.97 10.38
C ALA A 389 -22.58 19.17 11.69
N TYR A 390 -21.67 19.53 12.60
CA TYR A 390 -21.62 18.94 13.92
C TYR A 390 -22.82 19.31 14.79
N MET A 391 -23.27 20.58 14.74
CA MET A 391 -24.51 21.01 15.40
C MET A 391 -25.72 20.21 14.89
N ASP A 392 -25.81 20.03 13.56
CA ASP A 392 -26.84 19.21 12.91
C ASP A 392 -26.77 17.76 13.40
N ALA A 393 -25.57 17.18 13.50
CA ALA A 393 -25.38 15.82 14.01
C ALA A 393 -25.83 15.66 15.49
N ILE A 394 -25.61 16.67 16.34
CA ILE A 394 -26.10 16.67 17.72
C ILE A 394 -27.63 16.66 17.75
N VAL A 395 -28.26 17.55 16.98
CA VAL A 395 -29.73 17.69 16.92
C VAL A 395 -30.37 16.45 16.30
N HIS A 396 -29.75 15.89 15.26
CA HIS A 396 -30.21 14.66 14.63
C HIS A 396 -30.17 13.47 15.59
N ASN A 397 -29.14 13.38 16.44
CA ASN A 397 -29.04 12.33 17.46
C ASN A 397 -30.03 12.53 18.62
N ASP A 398 -30.31 13.78 19.00
CA ASP A 398 -31.25 14.11 20.07
C ASP A 398 -31.94 15.47 19.81
N PRO A 399 -33.12 15.46 19.16
CA PRO A 399 -33.83 16.68 18.81
C PRO A 399 -34.21 17.57 20.01
N SER A 400 -34.29 17.00 21.22
CA SER A 400 -34.61 17.77 22.44
C SER A 400 -33.53 18.81 22.77
N LYS A 401 -32.30 18.63 22.27
CA LYS A 401 -31.18 19.55 22.47
C LYS A 401 -31.25 20.83 21.64
N THR A 402 -32.15 20.90 20.65
CA THR A 402 -32.22 22.02 19.69
C THR A 402 -32.30 23.38 20.40
N SER A 403 -33.28 23.57 21.29
CA SER A 403 -33.48 24.87 21.98
C SER A 403 -32.25 25.28 22.80
N LYS A 404 -31.68 24.35 23.57
CA LYS A 404 -30.47 24.61 24.38
C LYS A 404 -29.26 24.95 23.50
N LEU A 405 -29.09 24.24 22.38
CA LEU A 405 -28.00 24.45 21.45
C LEU A 405 -28.07 25.85 20.84
N PHE A 406 -29.24 26.26 20.32
CA PHE A 406 -29.42 27.58 19.74
C PHE A 406 -29.28 28.70 20.78
N SER A 407 -29.80 28.53 21.99
CA SER A 407 -29.59 29.50 23.09
C SER A 407 -28.10 29.67 23.46
N THR A 408 -27.32 28.58 23.39
CA THR A 408 -25.87 28.63 23.61
C THR A 408 -25.17 29.43 22.50
N VAL A 409 -25.57 29.23 21.25
CA VAL A 409 -25.01 29.99 20.11
C VAL A 409 -25.39 31.47 20.22
N GLU A 410 -26.64 31.79 20.55
CA GLU A 410 -27.11 33.17 20.69
C GLU A 410 -26.36 33.94 21.79
N THR A 411 -26.10 33.29 22.92
CA THR A 411 -25.39 33.92 24.05
C THR A 411 -23.89 34.07 23.80
N LYS A 412 -23.30 33.21 22.96
CA LYS A 412 -21.86 33.20 22.70
C LYS A 412 -21.42 34.20 21.64
N PHE A 413 -22.29 34.52 20.69
CA PHE A 413 -21.92 35.26 19.49
C PHE A 413 -22.68 36.57 19.38
N ASP A 414 -21.94 37.65 19.11
CA ASP A 414 -22.52 38.92 18.69
C ASP A 414 -23.33 38.75 17.39
N ASP A 415 -24.21 39.72 17.14
CA ASP A 415 -25.21 39.70 16.07
C ASP A 415 -24.66 39.29 14.70
N LYS A 416 -23.55 39.90 14.25
CA LYS A 416 -22.98 39.63 12.92
C LYS A 416 -22.44 38.18 12.78
N PRO A 417 -21.54 37.70 13.66
CA PRO A 417 -21.19 36.29 13.77
C PRO A 417 -22.37 35.32 13.83
N LEU A 418 -23.34 35.61 14.71
CA LEU A 418 -24.52 34.76 14.91
C LEU A 418 -25.28 34.60 13.60
N LEU A 419 -25.55 35.69 12.89
CA LEU A 419 -26.29 35.65 11.63
C LEU A 419 -25.55 34.88 10.53
N GLN A 420 -24.23 34.97 10.46
CA GLN A 420 -23.42 34.16 9.54
C GLN A 420 -23.54 32.66 9.84
N ILE A 421 -23.54 32.28 11.12
CA ILE A 421 -23.75 30.89 11.56
C ILE A 421 -25.14 30.42 11.15
N LEU A 422 -26.18 31.23 11.39
CA LEU A 422 -27.56 30.92 11.03
C LEU A 422 -27.73 30.74 9.51
N GLU A 423 -27.05 31.52 8.68
CA GLU A 423 -27.07 31.35 7.22
C GLU A 423 -26.54 29.98 6.78
N VAL A 424 -25.51 29.46 7.44
CA VAL A 424 -25.01 28.12 7.17
C VAL A 424 -25.96 27.07 7.74
N ALA A 425 -26.51 27.27 8.94
CA ALA A 425 -27.44 26.35 9.58
C ALA A 425 -28.72 26.12 8.75
N LYS A 426 -29.22 27.13 8.05
CA LYS A 426 -30.36 27.00 7.13
C LYS A 426 -30.18 25.96 6.03
N LYS A 427 -28.92 25.65 5.66
CA LYS A 427 -28.60 24.65 4.63
C LYS A 427 -28.82 23.22 5.12
N PHE A 428 -28.99 23.03 6.43
CA PHE A 428 -29.19 21.74 7.07
C PHE A 428 -30.68 21.59 7.45
N PRO A 429 -31.40 20.60 6.87
CA PRO A 429 -32.85 20.47 7.09
C PRO A 429 -33.26 20.38 8.56
N THR A 430 -32.46 19.73 9.43
CA THR A 430 -32.81 19.58 10.85
C THR A 430 -32.68 20.88 11.64
N LEU A 431 -31.81 21.79 11.19
CA LEU A 431 -31.55 23.08 11.82
C LEU A 431 -32.36 24.22 11.20
N ALA A 432 -32.85 24.05 9.98
CA ALA A 432 -33.38 25.13 9.15
C ALA A 432 -34.50 25.92 9.82
N THR A 433 -35.51 25.26 10.37
CA THR A 433 -36.66 25.92 11.02
C THR A 433 -36.22 26.78 12.20
N ALA A 434 -35.42 26.21 13.11
CA ALA A 434 -34.92 26.93 14.29
C ALA A 434 -34.00 28.10 13.88
N ALA A 435 -33.15 27.89 12.86
CA ALA A 435 -32.27 28.94 12.36
C ALA A 435 -33.03 30.13 11.74
N VAL A 436 -34.09 29.86 10.97
CA VAL A 436 -34.96 30.91 10.39
C VAL A 436 -35.72 31.65 11.49
N GLN A 437 -36.25 30.95 12.49
CA GLN A 437 -36.96 31.55 13.61
C GLN A 437 -36.05 32.49 14.40
N MET A 438 -34.89 32.00 14.85
CA MET A 438 -33.91 32.80 15.60
C MET A 438 -33.42 33.99 14.79
N GLN A 439 -33.15 33.83 13.49
CA GLN A 439 -32.78 34.96 12.65
C GLN A 439 -33.89 36.01 12.60
N THR A 440 -35.14 35.59 12.42
CA THR A 440 -36.29 36.51 12.34
C THR A 440 -36.45 37.31 13.64
N GLU A 441 -36.34 36.64 14.78
CA GLU A 441 -36.37 37.26 16.10
C GLU A 441 -35.21 38.25 16.28
N LYS A 442 -34.01 37.89 15.81
CA LYS A 442 -32.84 38.75 15.90
C LYS A 442 -32.96 40.01 15.05
N ILE A 443 -33.45 39.89 13.80
CA ILE A 443 -33.72 41.05 12.93
C ILE A 443 -34.73 42.00 13.61
N ARG A 444 -35.82 41.46 14.18
CA ARG A 444 -36.82 42.26 14.91
C ARG A 444 -36.22 42.94 16.13
N SER A 445 -35.37 42.25 16.90
CA SER A 445 -34.69 42.82 18.07
C SER A 445 -33.74 43.95 17.69
N ILE A 446 -32.95 43.78 16.62
CA ILE A 446 -32.08 44.84 16.08
C ILE A 446 -32.90 46.07 15.68
N PHE A 447 -34.02 45.86 14.98
CA PHE A 447 -34.92 46.95 14.60
C PHE A 447 -35.52 47.64 15.82
N ALA A 448 -36.08 46.88 16.77
CA ALA A 448 -36.70 47.40 17.99
C ALA A 448 -35.71 48.16 18.90
N SER A 449 -34.40 47.90 18.77
CA SER A 449 -33.36 48.65 19.50
C SER A 449 -33.15 50.09 18.99
N GLY A 450 -33.85 50.49 17.91
CA GLY A 450 -33.70 51.81 17.28
C GLY A 450 -32.40 51.92 16.46
N MET A 451 -31.81 50.80 16.05
CA MET A 451 -30.60 50.80 15.24
C MET A 451 -30.86 51.41 13.86
N SER A 452 -30.04 52.40 13.47
CA SER A 452 -30.14 53.03 12.15
C SER A 452 -30.06 52.00 11.01
N PRO A 453 -30.78 52.20 9.88
CA PRO A 453 -30.74 51.29 8.73
C PRO A 453 -29.33 50.92 8.26
N GLU A 454 -28.41 51.88 8.22
CA GLU A 454 -27.02 51.67 7.76
C GLU A 454 -26.23 50.72 8.69
N LYS A 455 -26.33 50.93 10.00
CA LYS A 455 -25.74 50.02 11.00
C LYS A 455 -26.39 48.64 10.96
N ALA A 456 -27.72 48.58 10.87
CA ALA A 456 -28.44 47.31 10.77
C ALA A 456 -28.03 46.55 9.50
N PHE A 457 -27.84 47.24 8.37
CA PHE A 457 -27.36 46.63 7.12
C PHE A 457 -25.97 45.97 7.29
N THR A 458 -25.07 46.64 8.00
CA THR A 458 -23.71 46.14 8.28
C THR A 458 -23.70 44.96 9.26
N VAL A 459 -24.51 45.05 10.32
CA VAL A 459 -24.66 44.00 11.36
C VAL A 459 -25.31 42.74 10.77
N LEU A 460 -26.30 42.91 9.90
CA LEU A 460 -26.95 41.81 9.19
C LEU A 460 -26.07 41.18 8.11
N GLY A 461 -24.84 41.68 7.92
CA GLY A 461 -23.89 41.15 6.94
C GLY A 461 -24.34 41.36 5.49
N LEU A 462 -25.29 42.28 5.26
CA LEU A 462 -25.86 42.56 3.94
C LEU A 462 -24.87 43.29 3.02
N ASP A 463 -23.87 43.94 3.63
CA ASP A 463 -22.70 44.55 2.99
C ASP A 463 -21.84 43.56 2.18
N ASN A 464 -21.95 42.26 2.47
CA ASN A 464 -21.14 41.21 1.85
C ASN A 464 -21.92 40.30 0.88
N VAL A 465 -23.20 40.57 0.64
CA VAL A 465 -24.08 39.71 -0.19
C VAL A 465 -23.83 39.90 -1.69
N GLY A 466 -23.32 41.06 -2.10
CA GLY A 466 -23.07 41.39 -3.51
C GLY A 466 -24.35 41.49 -4.33
N ASP A 467 -24.30 41.09 -5.61
CA ASP A 467 -25.38 41.28 -6.58
C ASP A 467 -26.70 40.56 -6.22
N ASN A 468 -26.65 39.58 -5.32
CA ASN A 468 -27.82 38.84 -4.84
C ASN A 468 -28.54 39.50 -3.66
N LEU A 469 -28.24 40.78 -3.36
CA LEU A 469 -28.83 41.47 -2.21
C LEU A 469 -30.36 41.54 -2.26
N LEU A 470 -30.93 41.87 -3.43
CA LEU A 470 -32.38 42.05 -3.57
C LEU A 470 -33.18 40.74 -3.46
N SER A 471 -32.53 39.60 -3.69
CA SER A 471 -33.12 38.26 -3.51
C SER A 471 -32.81 37.66 -2.14
N ASN A 472 -32.06 38.38 -1.28
CA ASN A 472 -31.69 37.91 0.04
C ASN A 472 -32.88 38.01 1.02
N PRO A 473 -33.33 36.91 1.65
CA PRO A 473 -34.45 36.93 2.59
C PRO A 473 -34.23 37.82 3.82
N THR A 474 -32.98 37.96 4.28
CA THR A 474 -32.60 38.84 5.40
C THR A 474 -32.74 40.31 4.99
N PHE A 475 -32.41 40.66 3.74
CA PHE A 475 -32.65 42.00 3.19
C PHE A 475 -34.15 42.31 3.06
N ASP A 476 -34.95 41.35 2.57
CA ASP A 476 -36.41 41.52 2.49
C ASP A 476 -37.04 41.68 3.89
N GLY A 477 -36.57 40.90 4.87
CA GLY A 477 -36.98 41.03 6.27
C GLY A 477 -36.67 42.41 6.85
N LEU A 478 -35.44 42.91 6.64
CA LEU A 478 -35.04 44.25 7.07
C LEU A 478 -35.90 45.34 6.41
N ARG A 479 -36.11 45.23 5.09
CA ARG A 479 -36.93 46.16 4.32
C ARG A 479 -38.35 46.23 4.86
N LYS A 480 -38.98 45.09 5.15
CA LYS A 480 -40.34 45.04 5.72
C LYS A 480 -40.42 45.69 7.09
N CYS A 481 -39.39 45.55 7.94
CA CYS A 481 -39.34 46.24 9.23
C CYS A 481 -39.30 47.76 9.07
N PHE A 482 -38.43 48.29 8.19
CA PHE A 482 -38.35 49.75 7.98
C PHE A 482 -39.54 50.34 7.22
N GLN A 483 -40.21 49.57 6.35
CA GLN A 483 -41.43 50.02 5.66
C GLN A 483 -42.65 50.16 6.57
N GLN A 484 -42.66 49.54 7.76
CA GLN A 484 -43.76 49.65 8.71
C GLN A 484 -43.78 50.96 9.51
N GLU A 485 -42.72 51.79 9.41
CA GLU A 485 -42.58 53.04 10.18
C GLU A 485 -42.57 54.33 9.33
N GLU A 486 -42.73 54.29 8.00
CA GLU A 486 -42.96 55.54 7.25
C GLU A 486 -44.28 56.16 7.71
N PRO A 487 -44.28 57.33 8.40
CA PRO A 487 -45.50 58.05 8.67
C PRO A 487 -46.03 58.56 7.33
N ARG A 488 -47.32 58.32 7.06
CA ARG A 488 -48.03 58.95 5.94
C ARG A 488 -47.95 60.47 6.00
#